data_AF-A0A4Y8C7E1-F1
#
_entry.id   AF-A0A4Y8C7E1-F1
#
_cell.length_a   1.000
_cell.length_b   1.000
_cell.length_c   1.000
_cell.angle_alpha   90.00
_cell.angle_beta   90.00
_cell.angle_gamma   90.00
#
_symmetry.space_group_name_H-M   'P 1'
#
loop_
_entity.id
_entity.type
_entity.pdbx_description
1 polymer ?
#
loop_
_entity_poly.entity_id
_entity_poly.type
_entity_poly.pdbx_seq_one_letter_code
_entity_poly.pdbx_strand_id
1 'polypeptide(L)'
;KDDSNEIMLGEDFAKNNKLKLGDTIELTGENNQSKEAKIVGILLHANPKMSNKIIAPLNLAQDLLNKQGLYSSAEVRAFTI
;
A
#
# COMPACT_ATOMS: atom_id res chain seq x y z
N LYS A 1 0.89 -18.28 4.87
CA LYS A 1 0.62 -17.02 5.59
C LYS A 1 -0.16 -16.14 4.62
N ASP A 2 -1.28 -15.55 5.03
CA ASP A 2 -2.11 -14.72 4.16
C ASP A 2 -1.63 -13.27 4.28
N ASP A 3 -0.92 -12.79 3.27
CA ASP A 3 -0.33 -11.45 3.24
C ASP A 3 -1.26 -10.44 2.51
N SER A 4 -2.53 -10.82 2.26
CA SER A 4 -3.50 -10.03 1.48
C SER A 4 -3.81 -8.65 2.06
N ASN A 5 -3.57 -8.43 3.36
CA ASN A 5 -3.83 -7.16 4.06
C ASN A 5 -2.54 -6.52 4.61
N GLU A 6 -1.38 -6.89 4.08
CA GLU A 6 -0.10 -6.29 4.47
C GLU A 6 0.28 -5.17 3.50
N ILE A 7 0.65 -4.00 4.02
CA ILE A 7 1.00 -2.81 3.23
C ILE A 7 2.39 -2.29 3.55
N MET A 8 2.94 -1.52 2.61
CA MET A 8 4.15 -0.74 2.82
C MET A 8 3.84 0.75 2.67
N LEU A 9 4.51 1.57 3.47
CA LEU A 9 4.37 3.02 3.45
C LEU A 9 5.63 3.67 2.91
N GLY A 10 5.48 4.80 2.22
CA GLY A 10 6.57 5.72 2.00
C GLY A 10 7.01 6.39 3.31
N GLU A 11 8.30 6.73 3.40
CA GLU A 11 8.90 7.30 4.60
C GLU A 11 8.22 8.59 5.10
N ASP A 12 7.88 9.51 4.19
CA ASP A 12 7.24 10.78 4.56
C ASP A 12 5.80 10.55 5.02
N PHE A 13 5.05 9.67 4.34
CA PHE A 13 3.70 9.31 4.76
C PHE A 13 3.70 8.73 6.17
N ALA A 14 4.63 7.81 6.46
CA ALA A 14 4.76 7.20 7.77
C ALA A 14 5.14 8.23 8.85
N LYS A 15 6.14 9.09 8.60
CA LYS A 15 6.58 10.12 9.54
C LYS A 15 5.48 11.14 9.84
N ASN A 16 4.81 11.64 8.82
CA ASN A 16 3.77 12.66 8.95
C ASN A 16 2.58 12.16 9.78
N ASN A 17 2.29 10.86 9.71
CA ASN A 17 1.20 10.22 10.44
C ASN A 17 1.67 9.49 11.72
N LYS A 18 2.96 9.58 12.07
CA LYS A 18 3.58 8.91 13.22
C LYS A 18 3.37 7.38 13.25
N LEU A 19 3.35 6.78 12.06
CA LEU A 19 3.16 5.34 11.87
C LEU A 19 4.51 4.61 11.88
N LYS A 20 4.53 3.38 12.40
CA LYS A 20 5.73 2.52 12.45
C LYS A 20 5.43 1.10 11.99
N LEU A 21 6.49 0.34 11.77
CA LEU A 21 6.39 -1.10 11.46
C LEU A 21 5.61 -1.84 12.55
N GLY A 22 4.71 -2.72 12.12
CA GLY A 22 3.87 -3.53 13.00
C GLY A 22 2.56 -2.87 13.40
N ASP A 23 2.39 -1.57 13.18
CA ASP A 23 1.10 -0.89 13.39
C ASP A 23 0.06 -1.42 12.39
N THR A 24 -1.20 -1.37 12.81
CA THR A 24 -2.37 -1.61 11.95
C THR A 24 -3.10 -0.29 11.74
N ILE A 25 -3.48 0.00 10.49
CA ILE A 25 -4.26 1.17 10.13
C ILE A 25 -5.55 0.77 9.44
N GLU A 26 -6.56 1.62 9.51
CA GLU A 26 -7.77 1.49 8.71
C GLU A 26 -7.57 2.22 7.37
N LEU A 27 -7.79 1.51 6.27
CA LEU A 27 -7.86 2.07 4.93
C LEU A 27 -9.33 2.21 4.53
N THR A 28 -9.76 3.44 4.27
CA THR A 28 -11.10 3.73 3.74
C THR A 28 -11.03 3.89 2.23
N GLY A 29 -11.84 3.11 1.53
CA GLY A 29 -12.00 3.11 0.09
C GLY A 29 -13.31 3.74 -0.39
N GLU A 30 -13.69 3.44 -1.63
CA GLU A 30 -14.99 3.80 -2.20
C GLU A 30 -16.14 3.12 -1.43
N ASN A 31 -17.35 3.66 -1.57
CA ASN A 31 -18.57 3.15 -0.93
C ASN A 31 -18.49 3.01 0.61
N ASN A 32 -17.62 3.79 1.26
CA ASN A 32 -17.33 3.71 2.70
C ASN A 32 -16.86 2.31 3.15
N GLN A 33 -16.24 1.53 2.26
CA GLN A 33 -15.61 0.29 2.65
C GLN A 33 -14.33 0.60 3.43
N SER A 34 -14.17 -0.04 4.59
CA SER A 34 -12.95 0.04 5.40
C SER A 34 -12.30 -1.33 5.52
N LYS A 35 -10.97 -1.35 5.48
CA LYS A 35 -10.16 -2.56 5.71
C LYS A 35 -9.01 -2.24 6.65
N GLU A 36 -8.79 -3.12 7.61
CA GLU A 36 -7.57 -3.08 8.42
C GLU A 36 -6.38 -3.58 7.59
N ALA A 37 -5.28 -2.85 7.65
CA ALA A 37 -4.05 -3.18 6.96
C ALA A 37 -2.85 -3.06 7.92
N LYS A 38 -2.00 -4.09 7.92
CA LYS A 38 -0.79 -4.12 8.76
C LYS A 38 0.39 -3.52 8.00
N ILE A 39 1.11 -2.61 8.64
CA ILE A 39 2.32 -2.01 8.09
C ILE A 39 3.48 -2.98 8.27
N VAL A 40 3.94 -3.57 7.18
CA VAL A 40 5.05 -4.55 7.17
C VAL A 40 6.33 -3.99 6.54
N GLY A 41 6.26 -2.82 5.92
CA GLY A 41 7.40 -2.16 5.32
C GLY A 41 7.29 -0.63 5.37
N ILE A 42 8.43 0.03 5.52
CA ILE A 42 8.58 1.47 5.27
C ILE A 42 9.70 1.64 4.26
N LEU A 43 9.40 2.27 3.12
CA LEU A 43 10.37 2.53 2.06
C LEU A 43 11.21 3.76 2.42
N LEU A 44 12.39 3.50 2.99
CA LEU A 44 13.39 4.52 3.33
C LEU A 44 14.12 5.03 2.09
N HIS A 45 14.45 6.32 2.06
CA HIS A 45 15.18 6.96 0.95
C HIS A 45 14.50 6.74 -0.42
N ALA A 46 13.17 6.52 -0.40
CA ALA A 46 12.41 6.40 -1.62
C ALA A 46 12.52 7.71 -2.41
N ASN A 47 12.44 7.62 -3.75
CA ASN A 47 12.35 8.84 -4.54
C ASN A 47 11.16 9.71 -4.04
N PRO A 48 11.21 11.04 -4.22
CA PRO A 48 10.15 11.92 -3.70
C PRO A 48 8.74 11.58 -4.22
N LYS A 49 8.65 10.89 -5.37
CA LYS A 49 7.36 10.43 -5.92
C LYS A 49 6.76 9.26 -5.14
N MET A 50 7.56 8.51 -4.40
CA MET A 50 7.16 7.32 -3.64
C MET A 50 7.14 7.55 -2.12
N SER A 51 7.81 8.59 -1.61
CA SER A 51 7.93 8.84 -0.17
C SER A 51 6.59 9.14 0.53
N ASN A 52 5.57 9.61 -0.22
CA ASN A 52 4.23 9.88 0.30
C ASN A 52 3.14 8.93 -0.26
N LYS A 53 3.50 7.69 -0.63
CA LYS A 53 2.57 6.68 -1.18
C LYS A 53 2.37 5.50 -0.24
N ILE A 54 1.25 4.80 -0.42
CA ILE A 54 0.97 3.47 0.14
C ILE A 54 1.13 2.46 -0.99
N ILE A 55 1.81 1.35 -0.71
CA ILE A 55 1.89 0.18 -1.58
C ILE A 55 1.08 -0.93 -0.94
N ALA A 56 0.15 -1.49 -1.69
CA ALA A 56 -0.77 -2.51 -1.24
C ALA A 56 -0.84 -3.67 -2.25
N PRO A 57 -1.23 -4.87 -1.81
CA PRO A 57 -1.62 -5.96 -2.68
C PRO A 57 -2.71 -5.52 -3.65
N LEU A 58 -2.63 -5.98 -4.91
CA LEU A 58 -3.58 -5.58 -5.95
C LEU A 58 -5.03 -5.91 -5.57
N ASN A 59 -5.26 -7.08 -4.97
CA ASN A 59 -6.58 -7.49 -4.50
C ASN A 59 -7.14 -6.56 -3.42
N LEU A 60 -6.32 -6.11 -2.46
CA LEU A 60 -6.73 -5.14 -1.44
C LEU A 60 -7.12 -3.80 -2.07
N ALA A 61 -6.31 -3.30 -3.00
CA ALA A 61 -6.60 -2.05 -3.70
C ALA A 61 -7.88 -2.17 -4.56
N GLN A 62 -8.07 -3.28 -5.25
CA GLN A 62 -9.28 -3.55 -6.03
C GLN A 62 -10.53 -3.64 -5.14
N ASP A 63 -10.41 -4.22 -3.95
CA ASP A 63 -11.51 -4.29 -2.98
C ASP A 63 -11.90 -2.91 -2.49
N LEU A 64 -10.91 -2.14 -2.02
CA LEU A 64 -11.12 -0.75 -1.57
C LEU A 64 -11.68 0.16 -2.66
N LEU A 65 -11.39 -0.09 -3.94
CA LEU A 65 -11.86 0.76 -5.04
C LEU A 65 -13.10 0.20 -5.76
N ASN A 66 -13.66 -0.93 -5.32
CA ASN A 66 -14.75 -1.61 -6.02
C ASN A 66 -14.43 -1.85 -7.52
N LYS A 67 -13.20 -2.32 -7.78
CA LYS A 67 -12.62 -2.59 -9.12
C LYS A 67 -12.12 -4.03 -9.26
N GLN A 68 -12.84 -5.00 -8.70
CA GLN A 68 -12.45 -6.41 -8.75
C GLN A 68 -12.17 -6.86 -10.19
N GLY A 69 -11.01 -7.48 -10.39
CA GLY A 69 -10.55 -7.96 -11.70
C GLY A 69 -10.05 -6.87 -12.65
N LEU A 70 -10.08 -5.59 -12.27
CA LEU A 70 -9.64 -4.48 -13.11
C LEU A 70 -8.32 -3.89 -12.60
N TYR A 71 -7.45 -3.53 -13.54
CA TYR A 71 -6.24 -2.76 -13.26
C TYR A 71 -6.06 -1.72 -14.35
N SER A 72 -5.45 -0.58 -14.02
CA SER A 72 -5.27 0.50 -15.00
C SER A 72 -4.14 0.20 -15.97
N SER A 73 -3.01 -0.30 -15.47
CA SER A 73 -1.85 -0.69 -16.27
C SER A 73 -0.97 -1.66 -15.47
N ALA A 74 -0.14 -2.44 -16.17
CA ALA A 74 0.86 -3.30 -15.58
C ALA A 74 2.24 -2.80 -16.02
N GLU A 75 3.08 -2.41 -15.07
CA GLU A 75 4.46 -2.02 -15.33
C GLU A 75 5.38 -3.21 -15.03
N VAL A 76 6.12 -3.67 -16.05
CA VAL A 76 7.10 -4.75 -15.91
C VAL A 76 8.49 -4.15 -16.07
N ARG A 77 9.35 -4.36 -15.07
CA ARG A 77 10.77 -3.99 -15.14
C ARG A 77 11.62 -5.25 -15.08
N ALA A 78 12.48 -5.42 -16.08
CA ALA A 78 13.52 -6.44 -16.02
C ALA A 78 14.67 -5.91 -15.16
N PHE A 79 15.04 -6.66 -14.13
CA PHE A 79 16.30 -6.46 -13.43
C PHE A 79 17.34 -7.36 -14.08
N THR A 80 18.27 -6.76 -14.83
CA THR A 80 19.44 -7.50 -15.31
C THR A 80 20.43 -7.56 -14.15
N ILE A 81 20.73 -8.78 -13.70
CA ILE A 81 21.79 -9.10 -12.73
C ILE A 81 23.17 -9.11 -13.38
#